data_AF-A0A926SIX6-F1
#
_entry.id   AF-A0A926SIX6-F1
#
_cell.length_a   1.000
_cell.length_b   1.000
_cell.length_c   1.000
_cell.angle_alpha   90.00
_cell.angle_beta   90.00
_cell.angle_gamma   90.00
#
_symmetry.space_group_name_H-M   'P 1'
#
loop_
_entity.id
_entity.type
_entity.pdbx_description
1 polymer ?
#
loop_
_entity_poly.entity_id
_entity_poly.type
_entity_poly.pdbx_seq_one_letter_code
_entity_poly.pdbx_strand_id
1 'polypeptide(L)'
;MKLSLWTRLSSFSKRIAPRSHWKRFALFGLSLAATVTIGACAGMIPTQMATIAPPTLMEVIEKPPTLKSSLNVAIAPICTQGAQIGYQASTSIPQDFKPVTFNAESKQFAEAWKAEFAEAPFPQINVRARLAKVPIMMYHDIVAQKEVFFDVTPEEFEAHLKLVQKNNLTPISFDQLVEHLKTGIPLPAKPIVLTFDDGYLGHYKFVYPLLKKYGYPAAFAIYPAKIDKPRGRPGMTWEQIKEMSADPLVTIASHSVNHPRDLREIKEDAKLAFEMTESKRALEEKLGIPIKYFVYPEGKNDERVQQAAIAAGYQAAWTMSDEANLFAAESENLFNVSRIGQSQIEKVIEAANGGPPVALIKDGLNFSAPVELIKTTVNKVPLIMAAGGKPTTIHADSRYQVGEIMKGTPAIAGVDGGFFSLEALNSNKMIGPVMSSQAGTFVPAPQGTLTKLEGRPLVLISERTIKYVPFDPLKHNTREGIASELDGVQDAFVAGAWLVKDGQPQSAETFRGLFGFDAERDRAFWGIDQADRPLVGVSGDYVNSVALGEALAKAGLKEAVMLDSGASASLVYKGESMMSYTPRPVPHIVALMPPVQTDSSSCKTAANP
;
A
#
# COMPACT_ATOMS: atom_id res chain seq x y z
N MET A 1 63.87 36.59 5.49
CA MET A 1 64.39 37.88 4.97
C MET A 1 63.21 38.63 4.38
N LYS A 2 62.93 39.86 4.84
CA LYS A 2 61.61 40.57 4.76
C LYS A 2 60.51 39.85 5.59
N LEU A 3 59.65 40.45 6.43
CA LEU A 3 58.99 41.78 6.57
C LEU A 3 57.79 41.98 5.60
N SER A 4 56.64 42.56 6.02
CA SER A 4 56.22 43.07 7.36
C SER A 4 54.70 43.39 7.45
N LEU A 5 54.15 43.32 8.68
CA LEU A 5 53.05 44.09 9.35
C LEU A 5 51.91 44.73 8.48
N TRP A 6 50.63 44.75 8.91
CA TRP A 6 50.08 45.58 10.02
C TRP A 6 48.69 45.09 10.52
N THR A 7 48.54 44.96 11.86
CA THR A 7 47.44 45.42 12.79
C THR A 7 45.94 45.46 12.40
N ARG A 8 44.94 45.45 13.31
CA ARG A 8 44.86 45.65 14.79
C ARG A 8 43.60 45.00 15.41
N LEU A 9 43.65 44.69 16.72
CA LEU A 9 42.61 44.66 17.80
C LEU A 9 41.09 44.46 17.45
N SER A 10 40.25 43.75 18.22
CA SER A 10 40.28 43.55 19.69
C SER A 10 39.58 42.25 20.18
N SER A 11 40.02 41.79 21.37
CA SER A 11 39.31 41.20 22.54
C SER A 11 37.91 40.53 22.45
N PHE A 12 37.49 39.63 23.36
CA PHE A 12 37.92 39.37 24.75
C PHE A 12 37.92 37.85 25.10
N SER A 13 38.26 37.50 26.35
CA SER A 13 38.46 36.12 26.89
C SER A 13 37.23 35.18 26.77
N LYS A 14 37.32 33.83 26.91
CA LYS A 14 38.22 33.03 27.76
C LYS A 14 38.34 31.55 27.32
N ARG A 15 39.48 30.92 27.59
CA ARG A 15 39.73 29.45 27.63
C ARG A 15 39.25 28.88 29.00
N ILE A 16 39.09 27.59 29.31
CA ILE A 16 39.29 26.28 28.64
C ILE A 16 38.40 25.20 29.33
N ALA A 17 38.21 24.00 28.76
CA ALA A 17 37.47 22.88 29.38
C ALA A 17 38.35 22.02 30.34
N PRO A 18 37.83 21.02 31.10
CA PRO A 18 37.74 19.67 30.50
C PRO A 18 36.60 18.75 31.03
N ARG A 19 36.55 17.56 30.42
CA ARG A 19 35.66 16.39 30.66
C ARG A 19 35.67 15.86 32.11
N SER A 20 34.58 15.19 32.50
CA SER A 20 34.65 13.85 33.11
C SER A 20 33.36 13.05 32.87
N HIS A 21 33.45 11.71 32.83
CA HIS A 21 32.29 10.81 32.75
C HIS A 21 31.92 10.31 34.15
N TRP A 22 30.63 10.10 34.41
CA TRP A 22 30.17 9.25 35.51
C TRP A 22 29.04 8.31 35.06
N LYS A 23 29.31 6.99 35.13
CA LYS A 23 28.25 5.98 35.31
C LYS A 23 28.01 5.81 36.81
N ARG A 24 26.75 5.61 37.22
CA ARG A 24 26.43 4.90 38.48
C ARG A 24 25.21 4.02 38.29
N PHE A 25 25.28 2.82 38.85
CA PHE A 25 24.14 1.92 39.04
C PHE A 25 23.31 2.37 40.26
N ALA A 26 22.05 1.96 40.29
CA ALA A 26 21.31 1.71 41.53
C ALA A 26 20.44 0.45 41.34
N LEU A 27 20.58 -0.53 42.22
CA LEU A 27 19.63 -1.62 42.40
C LEU A 27 18.66 -1.25 43.52
N PHE A 28 17.38 -1.56 43.35
CA PHE A 28 16.38 -2.04 44.33
C PHE A 28 15.07 -2.23 43.53
N GLY A 29 14.14 -3.11 43.87
CA GLY A 29 14.00 -4.02 45.00
C GLY A 29 12.52 -4.36 45.16
N LEU A 30 12.14 -5.62 45.37
CA LEU A 30 10.72 -6.01 45.42
C LEU A 30 10.00 -5.39 46.64
N SER A 31 8.72 -5.03 46.47
CA SER A 31 7.68 -5.71 47.23
C SER A 31 6.33 -5.63 46.51
N LEU A 32 5.56 -6.72 46.59
CA LEU A 32 4.13 -6.75 46.34
C LEU A 32 3.41 -6.39 47.64
N ALA A 33 2.31 -5.65 47.58
CA ALA A 33 1.32 -5.57 48.66
C ALA A 33 -0.03 -5.09 48.09
N ALA A 34 -1.04 -5.95 48.13
CA ALA A 34 -2.43 -5.55 47.86
C ALA A 34 -3.13 -5.28 49.19
N THR A 35 -4.03 -4.29 49.23
CA THR A 35 -4.97 -4.12 50.33
C THR A 35 -6.34 -3.81 49.76
N VAL A 36 -7.32 -4.67 50.07
CA VAL A 36 -8.73 -4.49 49.75
C VAL A 36 -9.42 -3.87 50.96
N THR A 37 -10.27 -2.87 50.75
CA THR A 37 -11.17 -2.35 51.78
C THR A 37 -12.59 -2.32 51.24
N ILE A 38 -13.53 -2.92 51.98
CA ILE A 38 -14.96 -3.00 51.64
C ILE A 38 -15.76 -2.34 52.77
N GLY A 39 -16.82 -1.60 52.40
CA GLY A 39 -17.83 -1.08 53.33
C GLY A 39 -17.96 0.44 53.29
N ALA A 40 -19.14 1.03 53.51
CA ALA A 40 -20.48 0.44 53.61
C ALA A 40 -21.56 1.49 53.27
N CYS A 41 -22.82 1.07 53.09
CA CYS A 41 -23.90 1.95 52.64
C CYS A 41 -24.65 2.65 53.79
N ALA A 42 -24.78 3.98 53.70
CA ALA A 42 -25.92 4.78 54.18
C ALA A 42 -25.86 6.18 53.52
N GLY A 43 -26.94 6.88 53.17
CA GLY A 43 -28.36 6.52 53.22
C GLY A 43 -29.23 7.51 53.99
N MET A 44 -29.54 8.68 53.41
CA MET A 44 -30.59 9.59 53.92
C MET A 44 -31.11 10.59 52.87
N ILE A 45 -32.44 10.78 52.87
CA ILE A 45 -33.29 11.73 52.12
C ILE A 45 -34.39 12.09 53.16
N PRO A 46 -34.77 13.36 53.42
CA PRO A 46 -35.53 14.24 52.50
C PRO A 46 -35.12 15.75 52.62
N THR A 47 -35.81 16.79 52.11
CA THR A 47 -37.22 16.98 51.67
C THR A 47 -37.38 18.21 50.74
N GLN A 48 -38.36 18.19 49.83
CA GLN A 48 -39.36 19.25 49.46
C GLN A 48 -38.97 20.76 49.44
N MET A 49 -39.45 21.64 48.54
CA MET A 49 -40.44 21.58 47.43
C MET A 49 -39.80 22.20 46.13
N ALA A 50 -40.40 22.88 45.11
CA ALA A 50 -41.74 23.42 44.84
C ALA A 50 -42.02 23.61 43.31
N THR A 51 -43.10 24.33 42.97
CA THR A 51 -43.71 24.46 41.63
C THR A 51 -43.98 25.92 41.22
N ILE A 52 -44.10 26.21 39.90
CA ILE A 52 -45.11 27.11 39.29
C ILE A 52 -45.17 26.90 37.74
N ALA A 53 -46.38 26.97 37.17
CA ALA A 53 -46.77 26.97 35.74
C ALA A 53 -48.30 27.28 35.66
N PRO A 54 -49.00 27.33 34.50
CA PRO A 54 -48.65 27.54 33.08
C PRO A 54 -49.30 28.85 32.53
N PRO A 55 -49.57 29.05 31.20
CA PRO A 55 -50.82 28.58 30.51
C PRO A 55 -50.55 27.82 29.17
N THR A 56 -51.27 26.78 28.72
CA THR A 56 -52.60 26.67 28.02
C THR A 56 -52.70 27.44 26.67
N LEU A 57 -53.35 26.97 25.57
CA LEU A 57 -54.27 25.83 25.31
C LEU A 57 -54.33 25.49 23.79
N MET A 58 -54.70 24.25 23.38
CA MET A 58 -55.64 23.90 22.26
C MET A 58 -55.75 22.35 22.06
N GLU A 59 -56.75 21.88 21.29
CA GLU A 59 -57.35 20.52 21.39
C GLU A 59 -57.24 19.64 20.10
N VAL A 60 -56.93 18.32 20.15
CA VAL A 60 -57.77 17.06 20.28
C VAL A 60 -58.18 16.43 18.91
N ILE A 61 -58.61 15.13 18.91
CA ILE A 61 -59.07 14.26 17.79
C ILE A 61 -57.91 13.53 17.06
N GLU A 62 -57.88 12.19 16.83
CA GLU A 62 -58.73 11.04 17.22
C GLU A 62 -57.91 9.71 17.37
N LYS A 63 -58.57 8.54 17.65
CA LYS A 63 -57.97 7.19 17.78
C LYS A 63 -59.06 6.09 17.90
N PRO A 64 -58.72 4.78 17.85
CA PRO A 64 -58.42 3.86 16.73
C PRO A 64 -59.58 2.86 16.44
N PRO A 65 -59.34 1.72 15.75
CA PRO A 65 -59.44 0.40 16.43
C PRO A 65 -58.32 -0.61 16.02
N THR A 66 -57.60 -1.36 16.90
CA THR A 66 -57.97 -2.55 17.74
C THR A 66 -58.45 -3.78 16.95
N LEU A 67 -58.06 -5.06 17.20
CA LEU A 67 -57.30 -5.71 18.30
C LEU A 67 -56.00 -6.44 17.76
N LYS A 68 -55.51 -7.67 18.08
CA LYS A 68 -55.93 -8.84 18.90
C LYS A 68 -54.78 -9.86 19.18
N SER A 69 -54.90 -10.63 20.29
CA SER A 69 -54.44 -12.02 20.63
C SER A 69 -53.18 -12.67 19.97
N SER A 70 -52.36 -13.50 20.65
CA SER A 70 -52.53 -14.19 21.95
C SER A 70 -51.24 -14.76 22.56
N LEU A 71 -51.28 -14.98 23.89
CA LEU A 71 -50.76 -16.09 24.73
C LEU A 71 -49.81 -17.15 24.09
N ASN A 72 -48.86 -17.75 24.83
CA ASN A 72 -49.03 -18.18 26.23
C ASN A 72 -47.73 -18.23 27.08
N VAL A 73 -47.88 -18.38 28.40
CA VAL A 73 -46.79 -18.44 29.40
C VAL A 73 -46.63 -19.86 29.96
N ALA A 74 -45.39 -20.24 30.32
CA ALA A 74 -45.13 -21.32 31.27
C ALA A 74 -43.94 -20.95 32.18
N ILE A 75 -44.18 -20.86 33.50
CA ILE A 75 -43.15 -20.73 34.54
C ILE A 75 -43.49 -21.74 35.65
N ALA A 76 -42.52 -22.55 36.07
CA ALA A 76 -42.56 -23.31 37.32
C ALA A 76 -41.12 -23.50 37.85
N PRO A 77 -40.85 -23.26 39.15
CA PRO A 77 -39.50 -23.42 39.75
C PRO A 77 -39.42 -24.65 40.67
N ILE A 78 -38.20 -24.97 41.19
CA ILE A 78 -37.89 -25.19 42.62
C ILE A 78 -36.44 -25.72 42.84
N CYS A 79 -35.93 -25.40 44.02
CA CYS A 79 -34.67 -25.72 44.72
C CYS A 79 -34.20 -27.21 44.71
N THR A 80 -32.99 -27.63 45.17
CA THR A 80 -31.95 -26.98 46.04
C THR A 80 -30.60 -27.73 46.01
N GLN A 81 -29.54 -27.10 46.59
CA GLN A 81 -28.28 -27.69 47.14
C GLN A 81 -27.25 -28.30 46.16
N GLY A 82 -25.96 -28.34 46.56
CA GLY A 82 -25.11 -29.48 46.16
C GLY A 82 -23.63 -29.35 45.76
N ALA A 83 -22.85 -28.36 46.22
CA ALA A 83 -21.38 -28.42 46.36
C ALA A 83 -20.40 -28.65 45.15
N GLN A 84 -19.32 -27.87 45.19
CA GLN A 84 -17.96 -28.11 44.66
C GLN A 84 -17.66 -28.07 43.15
N ILE A 85 -16.35 -27.88 42.89
CA ILE A 85 -15.75 -27.44 41.62
C ILE A 85 -15.00 -28.63 40.99
N GLY A 86 -15.22 -28.87 39.70
CA GLY A 86 -14.43 -29.83 38.92
C GLY A 86 -14.37 -29.44 37.45
N TYR A 87 -13.18 -29.10 36.95
CA TYR A 87 -12.96 -28.88 35.52
C TYR A 87 -12.84 -30.24 34.81
N GLN A 88 -13.81 -30.56 33.94
CA GLN A 88 -13.64 -31.56 32.89
C GLN A 88 -14.21 -31.02 31.58
N ALA A 89 -13.39 -31.01 30.53
CA ALA A 89 -13.83 -30.67 29.19
C ALA A 89 -14.52 -31.88 28.55
N SER A 90 -15.81 -31.76 28.25
CA SER A 90 -16.61 -32.78 27.55
C SER A 90 -16.94 -32.30 26.14
N THR A 91 -16.33 -32.92 25.14
CA THR A 91 -16.55 -32.59 23.71
C THR A 91 -17.82 -33.24 23.17
N SER A 92 -18.94 -32.52 23.23
CA SER A 92 -20.18 -32.85 22.52
C SER A 92 -20.43 -31.85 21.39
N ILE A 93 -20.06 -32.23 20.16
CA ILE A 93 -20.34 -31.44 18.94
C ILE A 93 -21.85 -31.50 18.64
N PRO A 94 -22.56 -30.37 18.48
CA PRO A 94 -23.93 -30.38 17.97
C PRO A 94 -23.96 -30.88 16.52
N GLN A 95 -24.56 -32.06 16.29
CA GLN A 95 -24.78 -32.59 14.94
C GLN A 95 -25.96 -31.88 14.27
N ASP A 96 -25.72 -30.69 13.71
CA ASP A 96 -26.61 -30.10 12.69
C ASP A 96 -25.92 -29.09 11.75
N PHE A 97 -24.58 -29.16 11.64
CA PHE A 97 -23.85 -28.39 10.63
C PHE A 97 -24.09 -28.98 9.23
N LYS A 98 -25.06 -28.41 8.51
CA LYS A 98 -25.11 -28.55 7.05
C LYS A 98 -23.85 -27.88 6.47
N PRO A 99 -23.04 -28.57 5.64
CA PRO A 99 -21.85 -27.97 5.05
C PRO A 99 -22.25 -26.81 4.13
N VAL A 100 -21.53 -25.69 4.22
CA VAL A 100 -21.75 -24.54 3.34
C VAL A 100 -21.33 -24.92 1.92
N THR A 101 -22.30 -25.24 1.08
CA THR A 101 -22.10 -25.47 -0.35
C THR A 101 -21.85 -24.15 -1.04
N PHE A 102 -20.59 -23.85 -1.34
CA PHE A 102 -20.22 -22.81 -2.31
C PHE A 102 -21.00 -23.05 -3.62
N ASN A 103 -21.70 -22.03 -4.12
CA ASN A 103 -22.36 -22.10 -5.43
C ASN A 103 -21.31 -22.34 -6.53
N ALA A 104 -21.70 -23.08 -7.58
CA ALA A 104 -20.77 -23.47 -8.65
C ALA A 104 -20.02 -22.26 -9.24
N GLU A 105 -20.71 -21.14 -9.41
CA GLU A 105 -20.19 -19.89 -9.98
C GLU A 105 -19.05 -19.28 -9.15
N SER A 106 -19.07 -19.35 -7.81
CA SER A 106 -17.99 -18.76 -6.99
C SER A 106 -16.73 -19.63 -7.00
N LYS A 107 -16.88 -20.96 -7.07
CA LYS A 107 -15.75 -21.86 -7.38
C LYS A 107 -15.22 -21.60 -8.78
N GLN A 108 -16.10 -21.55 -9.78
CA GLN A 108 -15.73 -21.35 -11.18
C GLN A 108 -15.08 -19.98 -11.41
N PHE A 109 -15.47 -18.94 -10.67
CA PHE A 109 -14.79 -17.64 -10.64
C PHE A 109 -13.40 -17.72 -9.99
N ALA A 110 -13.27 -18.36 -8.82
CA ALA A 110 -11.99 -18.51 -8.13
C ALA A 110 -11.00 -19.42 -8.88
N GLU A 111 -11.50 -20.44 -9.59
CA GLU A 111 -10.73 -21.31 -10.47
C GLU A 111 -10.37 -20.59 -11.77
N ALA A 112 -11.27 -19.78 -12.35
CA ALA A 112 -10.97 -18.92 -13.48
C ALA A 112 -9.91 -17.87 -13.15
N TRP A 113 -9.99 -17.17 -12.01
CA TRP A 113 -8.97 -16.21 -11.57
C TRP A 113 -7.60 -16.88 -11.35
N LYS A 114 -7.58 -18.11 -10.82
CA LYS A 114 -6.34 -18.89 -10.67
C LYS A 114 -5.80 -19.44 -11.99
N ALA A 115 -6.64 -19.66 -12.98
CA ALA A 115 -6.21 -20.04 -14.34
C ALA A 115 -5.70 -18.82 -15.14
N GLU A 116 -6.35 -17.66 -15.00
CA GLU A 116 -6.01 -16.39 -15.66
C GLU A 116 -4.62 -15.87 -15.25
N PHE A 117 -4.21 -16.12 -14.00
CA PHE A 117 -2.91 -15.74 -13.44
C PHE A 117 -2.07 -16.93 -12.97
N ALA A 118 -2.24 -18.10 -13.60
CA ALA A 118 -1.41 -19.26 -13.33
C ALA A 118 0.06 -18.95 -13.67
N GLU A 119 1.00 -19.26 -12.77
CA GLU A 119 2.42 -19.12 -13.05
C GLU A 119 2.82 -20.04 -14.21
N ALA A 120 3.51 -19.48 -15.21
CA ALA A 120 3.92 -20.22 -16.39
C ALA A 120 4.97 -21.29 -16.05
N PRO A 121 4.97 -22.45 -16.73
CA PRO A 121 6.00 -23.47 -16.53
C PRO A 121 7.39 -22.90 -16.79
N PHE A 122 8.18 -22.69 -15.74
CA PHE A 122 9.50 -22.08 -15.82
C PHE A 122 10.41 -22.82 -16.84
N PRO A 123 11.13 -22.12 -17.75
CA PRO A 123 11.33 -20.67 -17.82
C PRO A 123 10.38 -19.95 -18.81
N GLN A 124 9.21 -20.49 -19.14
CA GLN A 124 8.31 -19.89 -20.13
C GLN A 124 7.69 -18.56 -19.67
N ILE A 125 7.41 -17.67 -20.63
CA ILE A 125 6.66 -16.42 -20.39
C ILE A 125 5.15 -16.71 -20.50
N ASN A 126 4.38 -16.25 -19.51
CA ASN A 126 2.94 -16.42 -19.40
C ASN A 126 2.17 -15.88 -20.62
N VAL A 127 1.17 -16.62 -21.09
CA VAL A 127 0.37 -16.32 -22.30
C VAL A 127 -0.38 -14.99 -22.24
N ARG A 128 -0.75 -14.52 -21.05
CA ARG A 128 -1.35 -13.20 -20.83
C ARG A 128 -0.30 -12.09 -20.89
N ALA A 129 0.90 -12.34 -20.36
CA ALA A 129 2.02 -11.40 -20.43
C ALA A 129 2.47 -11.11 -21.88
N ARG A 130 2.35 -12.11 -22.78
CA ARG A 130 2.58 -11.96 -24.25
C ARG A 130 1.80 -10.82 -24.91
N LEU A 131 0.72 -10.36 -24.29
CA LEU A 131 -0.15 -9.31 -24.81
C LEU A 131 0.35 -7.90 -24.45
N ALA A 132 1.39 -7.78 -23.61
CA ALA A 132 2.01 -6.52 -23.20
C ALA A 132 3.17 -6.09 -24.11
N LYS A 133 3.41 -4.78 -24.16
CA LYS A 133 4.49 -4.14 -24.90
C LYS A 133 5.34 -3.32 -23.93
N VAL A 134 6.26 -3.99 -23.22
CA VAL A 134 7.17 -3.37 -22.25
C VAL A 134 8.54 -3.15 -22.89
N PRO A 135 8.92 -1.92 -23.28
CA PRO A 135 10.28 -1.65 -23.72
C PRO A 135 11.27 -1.70 -22.55
N ILE A 136 12.42 -2.34 -22.78
CA ILE A 136 13.56 -2.35 -21.86
C ILE A 136 14.70 -1.57 -22.51
N MET A 137 15.00 -0.38 -21.99
CA MET A 137 16.06 0.46 -22.49
C MET A 137 17.41 0.02 -21.95
N MET A 138 18.37 -0.22 -22.85
CA MET A 138 19.74 -0.59 -22.54
C MET A 138 20.67 0.61 -22.74
N TYR A 139 21.28 1.05 -21.64
CA TYR A 139 22.34 2.06 -21.57
C TYR A 139 23.65 1.38 -21.17
N HIS A 140 24.79 1.95 -21.60
CA HIS A 140 26.12 1.55 -21.13
C HIS A 140 26.66 2.65 -20.20
N ASP A 141 27.65 3.44 -20.63
CA ASP A 141 28.20 4.53 -19.83
C ASP A 141 27.46 5.86 -20.03
N ILE A 142 27.41 6.67 -18.97
CA ILE A 142 26.88 8.04 -19.02
C ILE A 142 28.03 9.01 -18.70
N VAL A 143 28.47 9.77 -19.70
CA VAL A 143 29.73 10.52 -19.64
C VAL A 143 29.59 11.93 -20.22
N ALA A 144 30.28 12.91 -19.60
CA ALA A 144 30.21 14.32 -20.00
C ALA A 144 30.78 14.59 -21.41
N GLN A 145 31.58 13.67 -21.95
CA GLN A 145 32.01 13.65 -23.33
C GLN A 145 31.95 12.19 -23.81
N LYS A 146 31.31 11.94 -24.96
CA LYS A 146 31.21 10.60 -25.56
C LYS A 146 32.57 10.16 -26.09
N GLU A 147 32.90 8.89 -25.85
CA GLU A 147 34.07 8.21 -26.42
C GLU A 147 33.66 7.25 -27.56
N VAL A 148 32.44 6.68 -27.51
CA VAL A 148 31.85 5.82 -28.55
C VAL A 148 30.39 6.17 -28.83
N PHE A 149 29.84 5.67 -29.95
CA PHE A 149 28.53 6.10 -30.47
C PHE A 149 27.33 5.78 -29.56
N PHE A 150 27.44 4.78 -28.68
CA PHE A 150 26.37 4.37 -27.77
C PHE A 150 26.44 5.02 -26.38
N ASP A 151 27.49 5.81 -26.10
CA ASP A 151 27.56 6.64 -24.90
C ASP A 151 26.47 7.72 -24.92
N VAL A 152 26.04 8.15 -23.74
CA VAL A 152 25.00 9.18 -23.55
C VAL A 152 25.53 10.23 -22.57
N THR A 153 25.25 11.52 -22.78
CA THR A 153 25.62 12.56 -21.82
C THR A 153 24.59 12.68 -20.69
N PRO A 154 24.94 13.25 -19.52
CA PRO A 154 23.97 13.47 -18.44
C PRO A 154 22.74 14.28 -18.88
N GLU A 155 22.91 15.21 -19.82
CA GLU A 155 21.87 16.08 -20.38
C GLU A 155 20.94 15.32 -21.32
N GLU A 156 21.49 14.47 -22.20
CA GLU A 156 20.73 13.57 -23.06
C GLU A 156 19.95 12.54 -22.21
N PHE A 157 20.59 11.95 -21.20
CA PHE A 157 19.91 11.01 -20.31
C PHE A 157 18.76 11.69 -19.54
N GLU A 158 18.97 12.90 -19.02
CA GLU A 158 17.87 13.65 -18.41
C GLU A 158 16.78 14.03 -19.44
N ALA A 159 17.13 14.28 -20.70
CA ALA A 159 16.15 14.46 -21.77
C ALA A 159 15.32 13.19 -22.01
N HIS A 160 15.91 11.99 -21.92
CA HIS A 160 15.17 10.73 -21.98
C HIS A 160 14.23 10.56 -20.78
N LEU A 161 14.64 10.96 -19.57
CA LEU A 161 13.74 10.94 -18.39
C LEU A 161 12.57 11.93 -18.54
N LYS A 162 12.82 13.12 -19.08
CA LYS A 162 11.77 14.10 -19.42
C LYS A 162 10.85 13.58 -20.53
N LEU A 163 11.36 12.80 -21.48
CA LEU A 163 10.57 12.18 -22.55
C LEU A 163 9.64 11.09 -22.01
N VAL A 164 10.11 10.27 -21.09
CA VAL A 164 9.31 9.30 -20.31
C VAL A 164 8.18 10.01 -19.58
N GLN A 165 8.51 11.07 -18.82
CA GLN A 165 7.52 11.88 -18.09
C GLN A 165 6.49 12.52 -19.02
N LYS A 166 6.94 13.20 -20.09
CA LYS A 166 6.09 13.92 -21.06
C LYS A 166 5.05 13.03 -21.75
N ASN A 167 5.40 11.76 -21.99
CA ASN A 167 4.53 10.81 -22.69
C ASN A 167 3.68 9.95 -21.75
N ASN A 168 3.72 10.22 -20.43
CA ASN A 168 3.04 9.47 -19.38
C ASN A 168 3.43 7.98 -19.37
N LEU A 169 4.72 7.67 -19.53
CA LEU A 169 5.24 6.33 -19.27
C LEU A 169 5.49 6.13 -17.77
N THR A 170 5.34 4.90 -17.30
CA THR A 170 5.57 4.50 -15.91
C THR A 170 6.84 3.64 -15.83
N PRO A 171 7.97 4.18 -15.35
CA PRO A 171 9.15 3.37 -15.02
C PRO A 171 8.84 2.32 -13.94
N ILE A 172 9.07 1.05 -14.25
CA ILE A 172 8.88 -0.08 -13.33
C ILE A 172 10.21 -0.77 -13.03
N SER A 173 10.30 -1.41 -11.86
CA SER A 173 11.45 -2.22 -11.48
C SER A 173 11.53 -3.51 -12.30
N PHE A 174 12.72 -4.11 -12.39
CA PHE A 174 12.88 -5.39 -13.07
C PHE A 174 12.13 -6.53 -12.35
N ASP A 175 12.00 -6.45 -11.02
CA ASP A 175 11.15 -7.34 -10.21
C ASP A 175 9.68 -7.32 -10.69
N GLN A 176 9.11 -6.14 -10.94
CA GLN A 176 7.73 -6.02 -11.44
C GLN A 176 7.58 -6.60 -12.85
N LEU A 177 8.57 -6.39 -13.74
CA LEU A 177 8.56 -6.98 -15.07
C LEU A 177 8.65 -8.51 -15.02
N VAL A 178 9.56 -9.08 -14.24
CA VAL A 178 9.73 -10.54 -14.16
C VAL A 178 8.49 -11.20 -13.56
N GLU A 179 7.88 -10.61 -12.53
CA GLU A 179 6.66 -11.17 -11.96
C GLU A 179 5.49 -11.11 -12.95
N HIS A 180 5.35 -10.02 -13.73
CA HIS A 180 4.41 -9.95 -14.85
C HIS A 180 4.68 -11.05 -15.90
N LEU A 181 5.93 -11.22 -16.35
CA LEU A 181 6.30 -12.24 -17.35
C LEU A 181 6.05 -13.68 -16.84
N LYS A 182 6.18 -13.93 -15.53
CA LYS A 182 5.90 -15.23 -14.89
C LYS A 182 4.40 -15.53 -14.74
N THR A 183 3.59 -14.53 -14.39
CA THR A 183 2.22 -14.74 -13.87
C THR A 183 1.10 -14.11 -14.70
N GLY A 184 1.41 -13.16 -15.58
CA GLY A 184 0.41 -12.34 -16.27
C GLY A 184 -0.22 -11.24 -15.41
N ILE A 185 0.24 -11.04 -14.16
CA ILE A 185 -0.21 -9.94 -13.26
C ILE A 185 -0.11 -8.59 -14.01
N PRO A 186 -1.15 -7.75 -14.02
CA PRO A 186 -1.15 -6.50 -14.80
C PRO A 186 -0.04 -5.53 -14.40
N LEU A 187 0.54 -4.86 -15.40
CA LEU A 187 1.47 -3.75 -15.19
C LEU A 187 0.75 -2.40 -15.20
N PRO A 188 1.34 -1.35 -14.59
CA PRO A 188 0.87 0.03 -14.74
C PRO A 188 0.76 0.48 -16.20
N ALA A 189 0.02 1.57 -16.44
CA ALA A 189 -0.13 2.13 -17.77
C ALA A 189 1.22 2.54 -18.38
N LYS A 190 1.42 2.19 -19.66
CA LYS A 190 2.64 2.44 -20.45
C LYS A 190 3.95 2.13 -19.69
N PRO A 191 4.20 0.87 -19.29
CA PRO A 191 5.38 0.53 -18.49
C PRO A 191 6.66 0.68 -19.32
N ILE A 192 7.77 1.04 -18.67
CA ILE A 192 9.12 1.04 -19.25
C ILE A 192 10.14 0.59 -18.21
N VAL A 193 11.20 -0.07 -18.65
CA VAL A 193 12.32 -0.49 -17.78
C VAL A 193 13.61 0.17 -18.23
N LEU A 194 14.39 0.67 -17.28
CA LEU A 194 15.71 1.26 -17.51
C LEU A 194 16.80 0.29 -17.04
N THR A 195 17.77 -0.04 -17.90
CA THR A 195 18.88 -0.95 -17.58
C THR A 195 20.23 -0.34 -17.98
N PHE A 196 21.25 -0.55 -17.13
CA PHE A 196 22.58 0.06 -17.25
C PHE A 196 23.67 -1.01 -17.11
N ASP A 197 24.46 -1.20 -18.16
CA ASP A 197 25.43 -2.29 -18.24
C ASP A 197 26.87 -1.89 -17.87
N ASP A 198 27.69 -2.91 -17.59
CA ASP A 198 29.11 -2.85 -17.20
C ASP A 198 29.48 -2.14 -15.88
N GLY A 199 28.54 -1.56 -15.12
CA GLY A 199 28.87 -0.90 -13.85
C GLY A 199 29.89 0.27 -13.94
N TYR A 200 29.77 1.13 -14.96
CA TYR A 200 30.64 2.29 -15.13
C TYR A 200 30.46 3.35 -14.02
N LEU A 201 31.51 4.13 -13.74
CA LEU A 201 31.45 5.24 -12.76
C LEU A 201 30.38 6.29 -13.10
N GLY A 202 30.02 6.45 -14.37
CA GLY A 202 28.92 7.31 -14.82
C GLY A 202 27.56 6.94 -14.21
N HIS A 203 27.37 5.67 -13.84
CA HIS A 203 26.16 5.19 -13.17
C HIS A 203 25.97 5.84 -11.80
N TYR A 204 26.96 5.72 -10.92
CA TYR A 204 26.92 6.37 -9.60
C TYR A 204 26.95 7.90 -9.71
N LYS A 205 27.77 8.44 -10.62
CA LYS A 205 28.03 9.89 -10.70
C LYS A 205 26.88 10.70 -11.32
N PHE A 206 26.15 10.13 -12.30
CA PHE A 206 25.14 10.86 -13.07
C PHE A 206 23.78 10.17 -13.09
N VAL A 207 23.72 8.84 -13.28
CA VAL A 207 22.43 8.11 -13.35
C VAL A 207 21.71 8.12 -12.01
N TYR A 208 22.36 7.62 -10.96
CA TYR A 208 21.74 7.42 -9.65
C TYR A 208 21.16 8.71 -9.03
N PRO A 209 21.84 9.88 -9.05
CA PRO A 209 21.25 11.15 -8.64
C PRO A 209 20.01 11.56 -9.46
N LEU A 210 19.98 11.27 -10.76
CA LEU A 210 18.83 11.55 -11.62
C LEU A 210 17.68 10.58 -11.37
N LEU A 211 17.93 9.28 -11.19
CA LEU A 211 16.90 8.31 -10.81
C LEU A 211 16.21 8.72 -9.49
N LYS A 212 16.98 9.11 -8.47
CA LYS A 212 16.44 9.65 -7.20
C LYS A 212 15.63 10.93 -7.39
N LYS A 213 16.08 11.83 -8.28
CA LYS A 213 15.38 13.10 -8.61
C LYS A 213 14.00 12.87 -9.26
N TYR A 214 13.88 11.84 -10.10
CA TYR A 214 12.62 11.53 -10.81
C TYR A 214 11.78 10.43 -10.14
N GLY A 215 12.31 9.73 -9.13
CA GLY A 215 11.64 8.59 -8.48
C GLY A 215 11.58 7.34 -9.35
N TYR A 216 12.53 7.17 -10.28
CA TYR A 216 12.47 6.15 -11.32
C TYR A 216 13.34 4.93 -10.99
N PRO A 217 12.78 3.70 -10.94
CA PRO A 217 13.58 2.50 -10.75
C PRO A 217 14.40 2.12 -12.00
N ALA A 218 15.52 1.44 -11.76
CA ALA A 218 16.39 0.88 -12.82
C ALA A 218 17.15 -0.36 -12.34
N ALA A 219 17.66 -1.15 -13.29
CA ALA A 219 18.57 -2.26 -13.02
C ALA A 219 20.00 -1.98 -13.51
N PHE A 220 20.99 -2.43 -12.76
CA PHE A 220 22.42 -2.25 -13.06
C PHE A 220 23.11 -3.61 -13.18
N ALA A 221 23.70 -3.89 -14.35
CA ALA A 221 24.42 -5.13 -14.62
C ALA A 221 25.90 -4.98 -14.27
N ILE A 222 26.36 -5.75 -13.28
CA ILE A 222 27.71 -5.64 -12.71
C ILE A 222 28.51 -6.90 -13.01
N TYR A 223 29.71 -6.76 -13.58
CA TYR A 223 30.72 -7.83 -13.63
C TYR A 223 31.85 -7.58 -12.62
N PRO A 224 32.01 -8.43 -11.58
CA PRO A 224 32.97 -8.21 -10.48
C PRO A 224 34.44 -8.01 -10.86
N ALA A 225 34.88 -8.43 -12.07
CA ALA A 225 36.26 -8.22 -12.49
C ALA A 225 36.63 -6.77 -12.85
N LYS A 226 35.66 -5.85 -12.97
CA LYS A 226 35.88 -4.40 -13.19
C LYS A 226 35.93 -3.59 -11.89
N ILE A 227 35.14 -3.98 -10.90
CA ILE A 227 34.92 -3.17 -9.68
C ILE A 227 36.22 -3.09 -8.86
N ASP A 228 36.47 -1.88 -8.33
CA ASP A 228 37.73 -1.43 -7.71
C ASP A 228 39.00 -1.53 -8.58
N LYS A 229 38.87 -1.72 -9.91
CA LYS A 229 40.03 -1.96 -10.80
C LYS A 229 40.03 -1.00 -12.00
N PRO A 230 41.15 -0.30 -12.29
CA PRO A 230 41.29 0.52 -13.49
C PRO A 230 41.52 -0.37 -14.73
N ARG A 231 40.45 -0.99 -15.23
CA ARG A 231 40.43 -1.79 -16.47
C ARG A 231 39.62 -1.07 -17.55
N GLY A 232 40.32 -0.30 -18.39
CA GLY A 232 39.67 0.58 -19.37
C GLY A 232 39.06 1.81 -18.70
N ARG A 233 37.80 2.14 -19.02
CA ARG A 233 37.08 3.25 -18.38
C ARG A 233 36.85 2.99 -16.88
N PRO A 234 36.74 4.04 -16.05
CA PRO A 234 36.44 3.88 -14.62
C PRO A 234 35.14 3.10 -14.36
N GLY A 235 35.24 2.06 -13.54
CA GLY A 235 34.08 1.42 -12.90
C GLY A 235 33.68 2.14 -11.61
N MET A 236 32.52 1.78 -11.07
CA MET A 236 32.16 2.11 -9.68
C MET A 236 33.06 1.37 -8.67
N THR A 237 33.05 1.80 -7.41
CA THR A 237 33.62 1.03 -6.29
C THR A 237 32.58 0.10 -5.65
N TRP A 238 33.02 -0.87 -4.84
CA TRP A 238 32.11 -1.73 -4.08
C TRP A 238 31.23 -0.94 -3.10
N GLU A 239 31.73 0.13 -2.49
CA GLU A 239 30.96 1.01 -1.59
C GLU A 239 29.86 1.76 -2.35
N GLN A 240 30.17 2.27 -3.55
CA GLN A 240 29.21 2.97 -4.40
C GLN A 240 28.05 2.06 -4.85
N ILE A 241 28.37 0.84 -5.29
CA ILE A 241 27.34 -0.16 -5.65
C ILE A 241 26.54 -0.57 -4.41
N LYS A 242 27.18 -0.67 -3.25
CA LYS A 242 26.51 -1.00 -1.99
C LYS A 242 25.55 0.10 -1.54
N GLU A 243 25.95 1.37 -1.63
CA GLU A 243 25.07 2.51 -1.36
C GLU A 243 23.86 2.52 -2.31
N MET A 244 24.10 2.36 -3.62
CA MET A 244 23.03 2.27 -4.61
C MET A 244 22.09 1.11 -4.29
N SER A 245 22.61 -0.08 -3.98
CA SER A 245 21.82 -1.29 -3.72
C SER A 245 20.94 -1.25 -2.46
N ALA A 246 21.11 -0.22 -1.61
CA ALA A 246 20.25 0.02 -0.45
C ALA A 246 19.01 0.88 -0.79
N ASP A 247 18.97 1.51 -1.97
CA ASP A 247 17.84 2.32 -2.44
C ASP A 247 16.80 1.42 -3.16
N PRO A 248 15.50 1.50 -2.83
CA PRO A 248 14.46 0.68 -3.46
C PRO A 248 14.27 0.95 -4.97
N LEU A 249 14.85 2.02 -5.52
CA LEU A 249 14.90 2.28 -6.96
C LEU A 249 15.93 1.40 -7.70
N VAL A 250 16.86 0.74 -7.01
CA VAL A 250 18.00 0.05 -7.62
C VAL A 250 17.84 -1.47 -7.54
N THR A 251 17.85 -2.11 -8.71
CA THR A 251 18.05 -3.57 -8.83
C THR A 251 19.49 -3.86 -9.26
N ILE A 252 20.20 -4.77 -8.59
CA ILE A 252 21.52 -5.24 -9.04
C ILE A 252 21.37 -6.59 -9.74
N ALA A 253 21.99 -6.72 -10.91
CA ALA A 253 22.05 -7.93 -11.72
C ALA A 253 23.51 -8.32 -12.02
N SER A 254 23.73 -9.60 -12.33
CA SER A 254 25.05 -10.13 -12.63
C SER A 254 25.35 -10.11 -14.12
N HIS A 255 26.55 -9.70 -14.50
CA HIS A 255 26.96 -9.55 -15.91
C HIS A 255 28.17 -10.43 -16.27
N SER A 256 28.19 -11.68 -15.77
CA SER A 256 29.36 -12.58 -15.72
C SER A 256 30.46 -12.13 -14.76
N VAL A 257 31.57 -12.88 -14.64
CA VAL A 257 32.73 -12.49 -13.83
C VAL A 257 33.60 -11.54 -14.62
N ASN A 258 33.98 -11.93 -15.84
CA ASN A 258 35.05 -11.32 -16.62
C ASN A 258 34.57 -10.56 -17.88
N HIS A 259 33.27 -10.58 -18.19
CA HIS A 259 32.70 -10.07 -19.44
C HIS A 259 33.36 -10.66 -20.72
N PRO A 260 33.30 -11.99 -20.92
CA PRO A 260 33.71 -12.62 -22.17
C PRO A 260 32.79 -12.19 -23.32
N ARG A 261 33.34 -11.82 -24.48
CA ARG A 261 32.59 -11.28 -25.64
C ARG A 261 31.49 -12.18 -26.20
N ASP A 262 31.59 -13.49 -25.96
CA ASP A 262 30.59 -14.48 -26.33
C ASP A 262 30.68 -15.67 -25.36
N LEU A 263 29.63 -15.93 -24.58
CA LEU A 263 29.59 -17.07 -23.66
C LEU A 263 29.52 -18.42 -24.40
N ARG A 264 29.06 -18.43 -25.65
CA ARG A 264 28.95 -19.63 -26.51
C ARG A 264 30.32 -20.10 -27.02
N GLU A 265 31.32 -19.21 -27.03
CA GLU A 265 32.70 -19.56 -27.38
C GLU A 265 33.42 -20.32 -26.27
N ILE A 266 32.96 -20.24 -25.01
CA ILE A 266 33.53 -20.97 -23.87
C ILE A 266 33.19 -22.46 -23.97
N LYS A 267 34.10 -23.27 -24.55
CA LYS A 267 33.87 -24.70 -24.81
C LYS A 267 34.00 -25.61 -23.60
N GLU A 268 34.57 -25.13 -22.50
CA GLU A 268 34.66 -25.87 -21.24
C GLU A 268 33.49 -25.49 -20.32
N ASP A 269 32.56 -26.40 -20.08
CA ASP A 269 31.35 -26.12 -19.28
C ASP A 269 31.68 -25.66 -17.85
N ALA A 270 32.78 -26.14 -17.27
CA ALA A 270 33.26 -25.66 -15.96
C ALA A 270 33.63 -24.17 -15.96
N LYS A 271 34.14 -23.63 -17.08
CA LYS A 271 34.44 -22.19 -17.24
C LYS A 271 33.18 -21.38 -17.50
N LEU A 272 32.23 -21.91 -18.27
CA LEU A 272 30.92 -21.27 -18.48
C LEU A 272 30.13 -21.21 -17.16
N ALA A 273 30.09 -22.31 -16.41
CA ALA A 273 29.48 -22.36 -15.08
C ALA A 273 30.16 -21.37 -14.11
N PHE A 274 31.50 -21.29 -14.09
CA PHE A 274 32.24 -20.32 -13.27
C PHE A 274 31.81 -18.87 -13.56
N GLU A 275 31.69 -18.47 -14.82
CA GLU A 275 31.23 -17.12 -15.20
C GLU A 275 29.81 -16.82 -14.67
N MET A 276 28.95 -17.83 -14.52
CA MET A 276 27.60 -17.70 -13.96
C MET A 276 27.56 -17.77 -12.42
N THR A 277 28.27 -18.71 -11.79
CA THR A 277 28.15 -18.97 -10.34
C THR A 277 29.02 -18.04 -9.51
N GLU A 278 30.27 -17.78 -9.93
CA GLU A 278 31.20 -16.96 -9.13
C GLU A 278 30.83 -15.47 -9.21
N SER A 279 30.26 -15.02 -10.32
CA SER A 279 29.77 -13.65 -10.47
C SER A 279 28.59 -13.36 -9.55
N LYS A 280 27.62 -14.28 -9.48
CA LYS A 280 26.57 -14.26 -8.46
C LYS A 280 27.16 -14.26 -7.05
N ARG A 281 27.98 -15.25 -6.71
CA ARG A 281 28.55 -15.45 -5.38
C ARG A 281 29.32 -14.22 -4.88
N ALA A 282 30.13 -13.60 -5.74
CA ALA A 282 30.92 -12.42 -5.40
C ALA A 282 30.04 -11.17 -5.19
N LEU A 283 28.97 -10.98 -5.97
CA LEU A 283 28.01 -9.89 -5.75
C LEU A 283 27.22 -10.09 -4.45
N GLU A 284 26.72 -11.31 -4.21
CA GLU A 284 25.96 -11.65 -2.99
C GLU A 284 26.84 -11.49 -1.73
N GLU A 285 28.11 -11.91 -1.77
CA GLU A 285 29.08 -11.73 -0.67
C GLU A 285 29.36 -10.26 -0.36
N LYS A 286 29.57 -9.42 -1.39
CA LYS A 286 29.93 -8.01 -1.20
C LYS A 286 28.76 -7.15 -0.76
N LEU A 287 27.59 -7.36 -1.34
CA LEU A 287 26.43 -6.51 -1.15
C LEU A 287 25.56 -6.98 0.02
N GLY A 288 25.43 -8.29 0.23
CA GLY A 288 24.57 -8.88 1.27
C GLY A 288 23.09 -9.00 0.85
N ILE A 289 22.82 -8.96 -0.46
CA ILE A 289 21.49 -9.11 -1.07
C ILE A 289 21.50 -10.26 -2.08
N PRO A 290 20.37 -10.97 -2.30
CA PRO A 290 20.29 -12.02 -3.31
C PRO A 290 20.30 -11.45 -4.74
N ILE A 291 21.08 -12.04 -5.63
CA ILE A 291 21.20 -11.60 -7.03
C ILE A 291 20.37 -12.50 -7.93
N LYS A 292 19.18 -12.01 -8.29
CA LYS A 292 18.14 -12.76 -8.99
C LYS A 292 18.39 -12.91 -10.50
N TYR A 293 19.10 -11.96 -11.12
CA TYR A 293 19.09 -11.80 -12.59
C TYR A 293 20.48 -11.83 -13.22
N PHE A 294 20.53 -12.32 -14.46
CA PHE A 294 21.75 -12.38 -15.27
C PHE A 294 21.64 -11.56 -16.57
N VAL A 295 22.77 -11.11 -17.07
CA VAL A 295 22.91 -10.26 -18.25
C VAL A 295 23.99 -10.84 -19.15
N TYR A 296 23.64 -11.26 -20.37
CA TYR A 296 24.62 -11.82 -21.29
C TYR A 296 25.53 -10.71 -21.86
N PRO A 297 26.86 -10.81 -21.70
CA PRO A 297 27.82 -9.98 -22.43
C PRO A 297 27.53 -9.95 -23.94
N GLU A 298 27.48 -8.74 -24.52
CA GLU A 298 27.11 -8.49 -25.91
C GLU A 298 25.77 -9.18 -26.36
N GLY A 299 24.91 -9.57 -25.42
CA GLY A 299 23.66 -10.31 -25.64
C GLY A 299 23.81 -11.80 -25.98
N LYS A 300 25.03 -12.28 -26.24
CA LYS A 300 25.23 -13.57 -26.94
C LYS A 300 24.98 -14.77 -26.02
N ASN A 301 23.90 -15.49 -26.34
CA ASN A 301 23.49 -16.70 -25.63
C ASN A 301 23.00 -17.79 -26.62
N ASP A 302 23.00 -19.02 -26.15
CA ASP A 302 22.38 -20.20 -26.75
C ASP A 302 21.73 -21.03 -25.62
N GLU A 303 21.06 -22.15 -25.93
CA GLU A 303 20.41 -22.99 -24.92
C GLU A 303 21.37 -23.43 -23.81
N ARG A 304 22.63 -23.80 -24.14
CA ARG A 304 23.61 -24.22 -23.14
C ARG A 304 24.00 -23.07 -22.20
N VAL A 305 24.12 -21.85 -22.73
CA VAL A 305 24.35 -20.64 -21.93
C VAL A 305 23.13 -20.29 -21.07
N GLN A 306 21.89 -20.44 -21.57
CA GLN A 306 20.67 -20.28 -20.79
C GLN A 306 20.59 -21.31 -19.65
N GLN A 307 20.87 -22.59 -19.92
CA GLN A 307 20.89 -23.66 -18.91
C GLN A 307 21.98 -23.44 -17.85
N ALA A 308 23.15 -22.89 -18.20
CA ALA A 308 24.17 -22.53 -17.22
C ALA A 308 23.71 -21.41 -16.28
N ALA A 309 22.94 -20.43 -16.76
CA ALA A 309 22.33 -19.40 -15.92
C ALA A 309 21.20 -19.96 -15.03
N ILE A 310 20.37 -20.88 -15.56
CA ILE A 310 19.36 -21.61 -14.77
C ILE A 310 20.03 -22.42 -13.64
N ALA A 311 21.12 -23.12 -13.94
CA ALA A 311 21.88 -23.92 -12.96
C ALA A 311 22.56 -23.08 -11.87
N ALA A 312 22.92 -21.81 -12.15
CA ALA A 312 23.37 -20.85 -11.14
C ALA A 312 22.22 -20.27 -10.28
N GLY A 313 20.97 -20.67 -10.54
CA GLY A 313 19.80 -20.26 -9.77
C GLY A 313 19.43 -18.79 -9.97
N TYR A 314 19.69 -18.22 -11.16
CA TYR A 314 19.02 -16.98 -11.56
C TYR A 314 17.52 -17.27 -11.82
N GLN A 315 16.69 -16.23 -11.83
CA GLN A 315 15.23 -16.30 -12.02
C GLN A 315 14.80 -15.82 -13.41
N ALA A 316 15.60 -14.95 -14.02
CA ALA A 316 15.48 -14.48 -15.38
C ALA A 316 16.86 -14.02 -15.89
N ALA A 317 17.05 -13.99 -17.21
CA ALA A 317 18.25 -13.48 -17.85
C ALA A 317 17.90 -12.71 -19.14
N TRP A 318 18.66 -11.65 -19.42
CA TRP A 318 18.32 -10.70 -20.48
C TRP A 318 19.44 -10.48 -21.51
N THR A 319 19.02 -10.21 -22.73
CA THR A 319 19.82 -10.19 -23.97
C THR A 319 19.84 -8.79 -24.61
N MET A 320 20.39 -8.69 -25.82
CA MET A 320 20.20 -7.57 -26.76
C MET A 320 19.33 -8.04 -27.93
N SER A 321 18.63 -7.11 -28.59
CA SER A 321 17.73 -7.42 -29.71
C SER A 321 18.24 -6.84 -31.03
N ASP A 322 18.36 -7.69 -32.05
CA ASP A 322 18.68 -7.33 -33.44
C ASP A 322 17.43 -6.84 -34.18
N GLU A 323 16.81 -5.78 -33.63
CA GLU A 323 15.58 -5.08 -34.07
C GLU A 323 14.27 -5.91 -34.16
N ALA A 324 14.31 -7.25 -34.20
CA ALA A 324 13.13 -8.09 -34.40
C ALA A 324 12.15 -8.15 -33.20
N ASN A 325 12.67 -8.10 -31.96
CA ASN A 325 11.86 -8.10 -30.74
C ASN A 325 12.05 -6.75 -30.03
N LEU A 326 11.04 -5.90 -29.97
CA LEU A 326 11.13 -4.56 -29.36
C LEU A 326 10.65 -4.54 -27.91
N PHE A 327 9.89 -5.55 -27.49
CA PHE A 327 9.26 -5.61 -26.17
C PHE A 327 9.57 -6.91 -25.41
N ALA A 328 9.67 -6.81 -24.08
CA ALA A 328 10.07 -7.89 -23.18
C ALA A 328 9.24 -9.19 -23.30
N ALA A 329 7.99 -9.08 -23.71
CA ALA A 329 7.07 -10.21 -23.82
C ALA A 329 7.06 -10.87 -25.22
N GLU A 330 7.78 -10.33 -26.20
CA GLU A 330 8.00 -10.95 -27.52
C GLU A 330 9.13 -11.99 -27.45
N SER A 331 10.04 -11.84 -26.48
CA SER A 331 11.15 -12.73 -26.17
C SER A 331 10.78 -14.20 -26.05
N GLU A 332 11.68 -15.11 -26.44
CA GLU A 332 11.41 -16.56 -26.41
C GLU A 332 10.96 -17.05 -25.01
N ASN A 333 11.76 -16.79 -23.98
CA ASN A 333 11.56 -17.27 -22.61
C ASN A 333 12.19 -16.30 -21.58
N LEU A 334 12.03 -16.55 -20.28
CA LEU A 334 12.56 -15.71 -19.19
C LEU A 334 14.08 -15.59 -19.14
N PHE A 335 14.82 -16.42 -19.88
CA PHE A 335 16.27 -16.40 -20.04
C PHE A 335 16.72 -15.86 -21.41
N ASN A 336 15.81 -15.28 -22.19
CA ASN A 336 16.09 -14.63 -23.47
C ASN A 336 15.40 -13.24 -23.56
N VAL A 337 15.22 -12.57 -22.43
CA VAL A 337 14.42 -11.32 -22.32
C VAL A 337 15.10 -10.18 -23.09
N SER A 338 14.42 -9.67 -24.10
CA SER A 338 14.98 -8.81 -25.14
C SER A 338 15.02 -7.34 -24.70
N ARG A 339 16.14 -6.67 -24.97
CA ARG A 339 16.35 -5.24 -24.70
C ARG A 339 16.78 -4.49 -25.95
N ILE A 340 16.51 -3.20 -25.98
CA ILE A 340 16.82 -2.30 -27.10
C ILE A 340 17.78 -1.19 -26.66
N GLY A 341 18.71 -0.82 -27.53
CA GLY A 341 19.64 0.29 -27.27
C GLY A 341 18.90 1.61 -27.02
N GLN A 342 19.42 2.42 -26.09
CA GLN A 342 18.84 3.71 -25.68
C GLN A 342 18.43 4.64 -26.83
N SER A 343 19.11 4.58 -27.98
CA SER A 343 18.85 5.40 -29.18
C SER A 343 17.51 5.08 -29.86
N GLN A 344 16.85 3.97 -29.49
CA GLN A 344 15.55 3.58 -30.02
C GLN A 344 14.37 4.08 -29.17
N ILE A 345 14.60 4.87 -28.11
CA ILE A 345 13.55 5.30 -27.17
C ILE A 345 12.34 5.95 -27.86
N GLU A 346 12.57 6.82 -28.83
CA GLU A 346 11.50 7.49 -29.57
C GLU A 346 10.63 6.52 -30.40
N LYS A 347 11.18 5.39 -30.87
CA LYS A 347 10.43 4.37 -31.61
C LYS A 347 9.42 3.61 -30.73
N VAL A 348 9.63 3.55 -29.41
CA VAL A 348 8.88 2.65 -28.51
C VAL A 348 7.97 3.36 -27.49
N ILE A 349 8.19 4.64 -27.20
CA ILE A 349 7.39 5.39 -26.20
C ILE A 349 5.89 5.45 -26.53
N GLU A 350 5.52 5.44 -27.82
CA GLU A 350 4.11 5.43 -28.24
C GLU A 350 3.49 4.03 -28.18
N ALA A 351 4.30 3.00 -28.40
CA ALA A 351 3.88 1.60 -28.43
C ALA A 351 3.87 0.91 -27.06
N ALA A 352 4.46 1.53 -26.03
CA ALA A 352 4.54 1.02 -24.67
C ALA A 352 3.14 0.80 -24.06
N ASN A 353 2.84 -0.43 -23.65
CA ASN A 353 1.54 -0.82 -23.10
C ASN A 353 1.66 -1.96 -22.07
N GLY A 354 0.89 -1.90 -20.97
CA GLY A 354 0.90 -2.91 -19.90
C GLY A 354 0.16 -4.22 -20.23
N GLY A 355 -0.23 -4.40 -21.48
CA GLY A 355 -1.15 -5.43 -21.94
C GLY A 355 -2.56 -4.87 -22.18
N PRO A 356 -3.51 -5.70 -22.67
CA PRO A 356 -4.90 -5.44 -22.40
C PRO A 356 -5.07 -5.45 -20.87
N PRO A 357 -5.88 -4.55 -20.29
CA PRO A 357 -6.27 -4.69 -18.90
C PRO A 357 -6.96 -6.06 -18.70
N VAL A 358 -7.08 -6.50 -17.45
CA VAL A 358 -8.08 -7.53 -17.12
C VAL A 358 -9.45 -6.96 -17.51
N ALA A 359 -10.50 -7.79 -17.61
CA ALA A 359 -11.87 -7.32 -17.82
C ALA A 359 -12.44 -6.60 -16.56
N LEU A 360 -11.75 -5.56 -16.11
CA LEU A 360 -12.22 -4.52 -15.21
C LEU A 360 -13.21 -3.66 -16.02
N ILE A 361 -14.46 -3.63 -15.57
CA ILE A 361 -15.54 -2.90 -16.24
C ILE A 361 -15.17 -1.43 -16.25
N LYS A 362 -14.99 -0.85 -17.44
CA LYS A 362 -14.31 0.44 -17.64
C LYS A 362 -15.22 1.66 -17.42
N ASP A 363 -16.11 1.57 -16.43
CA ASP A 363 -17.12 2.56 -16.03
C ASP A 363 -17.02 2.89 -14.54
N GLY A 364 -15.88 3.48 -14.14
CA GLY A 364 -15.65 3.89 -12.75
C GLY A 364 -15.13 2.77 -11.86
N LEU A 365 -15.45 2.85 -10.57
CA LEU A 365 -14.90 1.96 -9.54
C LEU A 365 -15.63 0.62 -9.46
N ASN A 366 -14.90 -0.43 -9.08
CA ASN A 366 -15.39 -1.80 -9.04
C ASN A 366 -16.19 -2.09 -7.75
N PHE A 367 -17.33 -1.43 -7.61
CA PHE A 367 -18.28 -1.64 -6.51
C PHE A 367 -19.03 -3.00 -6.60
N SER A 368 -18.90 -3.70 -7.73
CA SER A 368 -19.52 -5.00 -7.98
C SER A 368 -18.67 -6.19 -7.52
N ALA A 369 -17.38 -5.98 -7.17
CA ALA A 369 -16.54 -7.04 -6.61
C ALA A 369 -17.05 -7.49 -5.23
N PRO A 370 -17.09 -8.80 -4.92
CA PRO A 370 -17.46 -9.27 -3.59
C PRO A 370 -16.50 -8.73 -2.51
N VAL A 371 -17.01 -8.52 -1.29
CA VAL A 371 -16.21 -8.00 -0.17
C VAL A 371 -15.36 -9.13 0.43
N GLU A 372 -14.09 -9.18 0.07
CA GLU A 372 -13.12 -10.23 0.43
C GLU A 372 -12.18 -9.77 1.55
N LEU A 373 -11.89 -10.65 2.50
CA LEU A 373 -10.91 -10.41 3.56
C LEU A 373 -9.51 -10.83 3.08
N ILE A 374 -8.56 -9.89 3.09
CA ILE A 374 -7.17 -10.05 2.68
C ILE A 374 -6.29 -9.92 3.92
N LYS A 375 -5.42 -10.91 4.14
CA LYS A 375 -4.36 -10.88 5.18
C LYS A 375 -3.02 -11.08 4.50
N THR A 376 -2.09 -10.16 4.71
CA THR A 376 -0.76 -10.15 4.07
C THR A 376 0.27 -9.48 4.97
N THR A 377 1.56 -9.57 4.61
CA THR A 377 2.65 -8.88 5.30
C THR A 377 3.59 -8.27 4.28
N VAL A 378 3.73 -6.94 4.28
CA VAL A 378 4.53 -6.18 3.30
C VAL A 378 5.48 -5.26 4.06
N ASN A 379 6.76 -5.20 3.66
CA ASN A 379 7.82 -4.50 4.43
C ASN A 379 7.92 -4.94 5.92
N LYS A 380 7.51 -6.18 6.27
CA LYS A 380 7.32 -6.69 7.65
C LYS A 380 6.13 -6.08 8.42
N VAL A 381 5.34 -5.19 7.82
CA VAL A 381 4.08 -4.71 8.38
C VAL A 381 2.98 -5.71 8.03
N PRO A 382 2.35 -6.40 9.00
CA PRO A 382 1.16 -7.20 8.75
C PRO A 382 -0.03 -6.27 8.48
N LEU A 383 -0.84 -6.62 7.50
CA LEU A 383 -2.02 -5.87 7.05
C LEU A 383 -3.24 -6.79 7.05
N ILE A 384 -4.33 -6.32 7.66
CA ILE A 384 -5.64 -6.96 7.58
C ILE A 384 -6.57 -5.98 6.88
N MET A 385 -7.14 -6.39 5.76
CA MET A 385 -7.91 -5.53 4.86
C MET A 385 -9.18 -6.25 4.42
N ALA A 386 -10.24 -5.50 4.12
CA ALA A 386 -11.36 -6.00 3.35
C ALA A 386 -11.55 -5.13 2.09
N ALA A 387 -11.72 -5.75 0.93
CA ALA A 387 -11.75 -5.06 -0.36
C ALA A 387 -12.93 -5.50 -1.23
N GLY A 388 -13.50 -4.59 -2.00
CA GLY A 388 -14.69 -4.78 -2.83
C GLY A 388 -15.95 -4.11 -2.27
N GLY A 389 -17.08 -4.28 -2.95
CA GLY A 389 -18.38 -3.73 -2.55
C GLY A 389 -18.54 -2.22 -2.78
N LYS A 390 -19.75 -1.70 -2.54
CA LYS A 390 -20.01 -0.25 -2.58
C LYS A 390 -19.59 0.38 -1.24
N PRO A 391 -18.86 1.52 -1.23
CA PRO A 391 -18.61 2.27 0.00
C PRO A 391 -19.88 2.91 0.57
N THR A 392 -19.92 3.11 1.88
CA THR A 392 -20.79 4.10 2.52
C THR A 392 -20.15 4.58 3.83
N THR A 393 -20.64 5.68 4.40
CA THR A 393 -20.35 6.06 5.77
C THR A 393 -21.59 5.88 6.64
N ILE A 394 -21.39 5.54 7.91
CA ILE A 394 -22.49 5.37 8.87
C ILE A 394 -22.17 6.19 10.11
N HIS A 395 -23.10 7.06 10.51
CA HIS A 395 -23.02 7.89 11.70
C HIS A 395 -24.05 7.40 12.73
N ALA A 396 -23.59 7.11 13.94
CA ALA A 396 -24.42 6.71 15.06
C ALA A 396 -24.64 7.89 16.03
N ASP A 397 -25.71 7.84 16.84
CA ASP A 397 -26.09 8.89 17.78
C ASP A 397 -25.14 9.04 18.99
N SER A 398 -24.30 8.03 19.21
CA SER A 398 -23.32 7.92 20.28
C SER A 398 -22.13 7.07 19.81
N ARG A 399 -21.17 6.80 20.71
CA ARG A 399 -20.00 5.97 20.42
C ARG A 399 -20.31 4.49 20.70
N TYR A 400 -20.22 3.65 19.68
CA TYR A 400 -20.39 2.18 19.78
C TYR A 400 -19.21 1.45 19.12
N GLN A 401 -19.11 0.14 19.29
CA GLN A 401 -18.15 -0.67 18.52
C GLN A 401 -18.52 -0.65 17.03
N VAL A 402 -17.53 -0.78 16.15
CA VAL A 402 -17.77 -0.80 14.69
C VAL A 402 -18.79 -1.89 14.31
N GLY A 403 -18.70 -3.07 14.92
CA GLY A 403 -19.65 -4.18 14.72
C GLY A 403 -21.05 -3.94 15.31
N GLU A 404 -21.20 -3.02 16.27
CA GLU A 404 -22.51 -2.59 16.77
C GLU A 404 -23.15 -1.58 15.81
N ILE A 405 -22.36 -0.69 15.17
CA ILE A 405 -22.86 0.27 14.16
C ILE A 405 -23.22 -0.45 12.85
N MET A 406 -22.51 -1.51 12.49
CA MET A 406 -22.88 -2.40 11.39
C MET A 406 -24.13 -3.25 11.68
N LYS A 407 -24.55 -3.38 12.95
CA LYS A 407 -25.61 -4.31 13.34
C LYS A 407 -26.99 -3.81 12.88
N GLY A 408 -27.58 -4.53 11.93
CA GLY A 408 -28.84 -4.13 11.29
C GLY A 408 -28.64 -3.42 9.95
N THR A 409 -27.41 -3.32 9.46
CA THR A 409 -27.09 -2.84 8.10
C THR A 409 -26.63 -4.02 7.22
N PRO A 410 -26.73 -3.92 5.89
CA PRO A 410 -26.16 -4.94 4.99
C PRO A 410 -24.63 -5.05 4.97
N ALA A 411 -23.88 -4.19 5.68
CA ALA A 411 -22.42 -4.05 5.52
C ALA A 411 -21.67 -5.36 5.81
N ILE A 412 -20.81 -5.78 4.87
CA ILE A 412 -19.97 -6.98 5.03
C ILE A 412 -18.69 -6.65 5.80
N ALA A 413 -18.13 -5.45 5.61
CA ALA A 413 -16.97 -4.97 6.35
C ALA A 413 -17.19 -3.54 6.83
N GLY A 414 -16.48 -3.16 7.89
CA GLY A 414 -16.48 -1.80 8.41
C GLY A 414 -15.21 -1.50 9.19
N VAL A 415 -14.78 -0.24 9.12
CA VAL A 415 -13.65 0.29 9.88
C VAL A 415 -14.08 1.58 10.59
N ASP A 416 -13.46 1.91 11.72
CA ASP A 416 -13.61 3.22 12.34
C ASP A 416 -13.34 4.35 11.34
N GLY A 417 -14.21 5.36 11.33
CA GLY A 417 -14.27 6.34 10.25
C GLY A 417 -14.15 7.78 10.73
N GLY A 418 -13.48 8.61 9.94
CA GLY A 418 -13.23 10.02 10.28
C GLY A 418 -12.14 10.17 11.35
N PHE A 419 -11.29 11.17 11.21
CA PHE A 419 -10.09 11.27 12.05
C PHE A 419 -10.39 11.71 13.49
N PHE A 420 -9.77 11.06 14.48
CA PHE A 420 -9.96 11.37 15.92
C PHE A 420 -8.69 11.80 16.69
N SER A 421 -7.48 11.63 16.14
CA SER A 421 -6.23 11.91 16.87
C SER A 421 -5.85 13.41 16.91
N LEU A 422 -6.66 14.20 17.62
CA LEU A 422 -6.21 15.43 18.28
C LEU A 422 -6.11 15.18 19.79
N GLU A 423 -4.95 15.51 20.38
CA GLU A 423 -4.58 15.26 21.79
C GLU A 423 -5.63 15.70 22.83
N ALA A 424 -6.42 16.73 22.54
CA ALA A 424 -7.41 17.30 23.46
C ALA A 424 -8.83 16.67 23.38
N LEU A 425 -9.08 15.67 22.51
CA LEU A 425 -10.43 15.15 22.27
C LEU A 425 -10.91 14.07 23.25
N ASN A 426 -11.13 14.49 24.49
CA ASN A 426 -11.94 13.75 25.48
C ASN A 426 -13.47 13.96 25.30
N SER A 427 -13.92 14.42 24.12
CA SER A 427 -15.31 14.84 23.89
C SER A 427 -16.05 13.94 22.88
N ASN A 428 -17.36 13.79 23.06
CA ASN A 428 -18.26 13.02 22.18
C ASN A 428 -18.56 13.74 20.85
N LYS A 429 -17.54 14.34 20.21
CA LYS A 429 -17.71 15.13 18.98
C LYS A 429 -16.78 14.64 17.89
N MET A 430 -17.37 14.32 16.75
CA MET A 430 -16.66 14.06 15.50
C MET A 430 -15.93 15.32 15.03
N ILE A 431 -14.74 15.16 14.44
CA ILE A 431 -13.97 16.32 13.95
C ILE A 431 -14.53 16.84 12.61
N GLY A 432 -15.03 15.94 11.75
CA GLY A 432 -15.80 16.26 10.55
C GLY A 432 -15.03 17.02 9.45
N PRO A 433 -15.74 17.59 8.46
CA PRO A 433 -17.14 17.27 8.15
C PRO A 433 -17.32 15.80 7.74
N VAL A 434 -18.55 15.31 7.84
CA VAL A 434 -18.99 14.08 7.15
C VAL A 434 -20.34 14.26 6.47
N MET A 435 -20.57 13.47 5.44
CA MET A 435 -21.87 13.23 4.83
C MET A 435 -22.10 11.72 4.79
N SER A 436 -23.28 11.28 5.18
CA SER A 436 -23.70 9.87 5.08
C SER A 436 -25.01 9.79 4.30
N SER A 437 -25.03 8.98 3.26
CA SER A 437 -26.25 8.70 2.49
C SER A 437 -27.21 7.84 3.30
N GLN A 438 -26.69 6.86 4.04
CA GLN A 438 -27.47 5.97 4.89
C GLN A 438 -28.14 6.69 6.07
N ALA A 439 -27.47 7.67 6.69
CA ALA A 439 -28.05 8.48 7.78
C ALA A 439 -28.81 9.73 7.28
N GLY A 440 -28.63 10.12 6.01
CA GLY A 440 -29.18 11.35 5.42
C GLY A 440 -28.59 12.66 5.99
N THR A 441 -27.68 12.58 6.97
CA THR A 441 -27.09 13.73 7.66
C THR A 441 -25.80 14.22 7.01
N PHE A 442 -25.66 15.53 6.88
CA PHE A 442 -24.36 16.20 6.81
C PHE A 442 -24.05 16.79 8.18
N VAL A 443 -22.84 16.55 8.69
CA VAL A 443 -22.37 17.06 9.98
C VAL A 443 -21.11 17.89 9.70
N PRO A 444 -21.16 19.22 9.82
CA PRO A 444 -19.99 20.07 9.60
C PRO A 444 -18.94 19.89 10.72
N ALA A 445 -17.68 20.15 10.38
CA ALA A 445 -16.62 20.29 11.36
C ALA A 445 -16.92 21.42 12.35
N PRO A 446 -16.66 21.23 13.67
CA PRO A 446 -16.68 22.31 14.64
C PRO A 446 -15.75 23.46 14.25
N GLN A 447 -16.20 24.71 14.44
CA GLN A 447 -15.42 25.91 14.07
C GLN A 447 -13.99 25.91 14.65
N GLY A 448 -13.80 25.42 15.88
CA GLY A 448 -12.50 25.30 16.54
C GLY A 448 -11.57 24.19 16.05
N THR A 449 -11.98 23.37 15.06
CA THR A 449 -11.14 22.33 14.44
C THR A 449 -10.80 22.60 12.98
N LEU A 450 -11.47 23.56 12.33
CA LEU A 450 -11.34 23.84 10.89
C LEU A 450 -9.89 24.05 10.40
N THR A 451 -9.14 24.94 11.03
CA THR A 451 -7.72 25.20 10.67
C THR A 451 -6.78 24.03 11.00
N LYS A 452 -7.25 23.02 11.75
CA LYS A 452 -6.50 21.77 12.01
C LYS A 452 -6.82 20.69 10.97
N LEU A 453 -7.84 20.89 10.14
CA LEU A 453 -8.26 20.01 9.05
C LEU A 453 -7.76 20.49 7.68
N GLU A 454 -7.38 21.77 7.56
CA GLU A 454 -6.89 22.39 6.32
C GLU A 454 -5.82 21.53 5.63
N GLY A 455 -6.00 21.28 4.34
CA GLY A 455 -5.10 20.47 3.51
C GLY A 455 -5.17 18.95 3.73
N ARG A 456 -5.93 18.44 4.70
CA ARG A 456 -6.14 16.98 4.90
C ARG A 456 -6.95 16.36 3.76
N PRO A 457 -6.85 15.04 3.52
CA PRO A 457 -7.71 14.36 2.55
C PRO A 457 -9.20 14.42 2.96
N LEU A 458 -9.97 15.14 2.16
CA LEU A 458 -11.42 14.99 2.06
C LEU A 458 -11.71 13.90 1.01
N VAL A 459 -12.34 12.82 1.45
CA VAL A 459 -12.82 11.72 0.60
C VAL A 459 -14.28 11.98 0.25
N LEU A 460 -14.61 11.97 -1.03
CA LEU A 460 -15.96 12.17 -1.56
C LEU A 460 -16.37 10.96 -2.39
N ILE A 461 -17.59 10.46 -2.23
CA ILE A 461 -18.06 9.20 -2.82
C ILE A 461 -19.42 9.43 -3.50
N SER A 462 -19.57 8.98 -4.74
CA SER A 462 -20.85 8.95 -5.47
C SER A 462 -21.18 7.51 -5.92
N GLU A 463 -22.29 7.33 -6.64
CA GLU A 463 -22.72 6.03 -7.19
C GLU A 463 -21.69 5.33 -8.10
N ARG A 464 -20.68 6.03 -8.62
CA ARG A 464 -19.74 5.47 -9.62
C ARG A 464 -18.26 5.81 -9.41
N THR A 465 -17.93 6.76 -8.52
CA THR A 465 -16.55 7.22 -8.35
C THR A 465 -16.27 7.72 -6.94
N ILE A 466 -14.98 7.79 -6.60
CA ILE A 466 -14.45 8.42 -5.39
C ILE A 466 -13.48 9.52 -5.84
N LYS A 467 -13.59 10.70 -5.23
CA LYS A 467 -12.66 11.81 -5.41
C LYS A 467 -11.94 12.09 -4.08
N TYR A 468 -10.64 12.32 -4.15
CA TYR A 468 -9.83 12.81 -3.04
C TYR A 468 -9.45 14.26 -3.33
N VAL A 469 -9.70 15.18 -2.40
CA VAL A 469 -9.29 16.59 -2.51
C VAL A 469 -8.69 17.09 -1.19
N PRO A 470 -7.79 18.08 -1.20
CA PRO A 470 -7.38 18.77 0.02
C PRO A 470 -8.57 19.52 0.63
N PHE A 471 -8.80 19.37 1.93
CA PHE A 471 -9.87 20.05 2.64
C PHE A 471 -9.61 21.56 2.73
N ASP A 472 -10.51 22.35 2.17
CA ASP A 472 -10.59 23.81 2.27
C ASP A 472 -11.61 24.19 3.37
N PRO A 473 -11.18 24.82 4.48
CA PRO A 473 -12.06 25.25 5.58
C PRO A 473 -13.17 26.23 5.18
N LEU A 474 -12.96 27.04 4.14
CA LEU A 474 -13.91 28.06 3.67
C LEU A 474 -14.93 27.47 2.70
N LYS A 475 -14.52 26.45 1.93
CA LYS A 475 -15.37 25.79 0.92
C LYS A 475 -16.04 24.53 1.46
N HIS A 476 -15.28 23.54 1.91
CA HIS A 476 -15.78 22.16 2.06
C HIS A 476 -16.51 21.87 3.38
N ASN A 477 -16.73 22.87 4.25
CA ASN A 477 -17.53 22.68 5.47
C ASN A 477 -19.05 22.86 5.26
N THR A 478 -19.53 22.84 4.01
CA THR A 478 -20.96 22.92 3.64
C THR A 478 -21.31 21.82 2.63
N ARG A 479 -22.62 21.51 2.50
CA ARG A 479 -23.10 20.55 1.50
C ARG A 479 -22.81 21.03 0.09
N GLU A 480 -22.97 22.32 -0.15
CA GLU A 480 -22.84 23.00 -1.43
C GLU A 480 -21.38 23.00 -1.88
N GLY A 481 -20.45 23.26 -0.95
CA GLY A 481 -19.01 23.23 -1.21
C GLY A 481 -18.51 21.82 -1.52
N ILE A 482 -19.02 20.79 -0.85
CA ILE A 482 -18.73 19.38 -1.16
C ILE A 482 -19.35 18.96 -2.50
N ALA A 483 -20.60 19.31 -2.76
CA ALA A 483 -21.27 19.03 -4.04
C ALA A 483 -20.53 19.66 -5.23
N SER A 484 -19.95 20.85 -5.06
CA SER A 484 -19.13 21.52 -6.09
C SER A 484 -17.77 20.85 -6.39
N GLU A 485 -17.42 19.77 -5.69
CA GLU A 485 -16.24 18.95 -5.99
C GLU A 485 -16.59 17.65 -6.72
N LEU A 486 -17.77 17.07 -6.48
CA LEU A 486 -18.18 15.80 -7.05
C LEU A 486 -19.71 15.76 -7.26
N ASP A 487 -20.12 15.75 -8.54
CA ASP A 487 -21.50 15.55 -8.92
C ASP A 487 -22.06 14.24 -8.36
N GLY A 488 -23.25 14.31 -7.76
CA GLY A 488 -23.92 13.14 -7.17
C GLY A 488 -23.23 12.55 -5.95
N VAL A 489 -22.39 13.31 -5.24
CA VAL A 489 -21.80 12.91 -3.95
C VAL A 489 -22.88 12.51 -2.94
N GLN A 490 -22.71 11.31 -2.38
CA GLN A 490 -23.62 10.64 -1.44
C GLN A 490 -23.01 10.54 -0.04
N ASP A 491 -21.72 10.21 0.03
CA ASP A 491 -20.98 10.05 1.26
C ASP A 491 -19.67 10.86 1.20
N ALA A 492 -19.24 11.41 2.33
CA ALA A 492 -18.02 12.20 2.44
C ALA A 492 -17.42 12.12 3.85
N PHE A 493 -16.10 12.20 3.98
CA PHE A 493 -15.41 12.35 5.27
C PHE A 493 -14.02 12.95 5.12
N VAL A 494 -13.55 13.68 6.14
CA VAL A 494 -12.13 14.07 6.25
C VAL A 494 -11.35 13.02 7.04
N ALA A 495 -10.27 12.53 6.43
CA ALA A 495 -9.32 11.59 6.99
C ALA A 495 -8.06 12.31 7.55
N GLY A 496 -7.21 11.58 8.27
CA GLY A 496 -6.09 12.16 9.00
C GLY A 496 -4.98 12.71 8.11
N ALA A 497 -4.52 11.92 7.14
CA ALA A 497 -3.50 12.26 6.15
C ALA A 497 -3.51 11.22 5.01
N TRP A 498 -2.94 11.56 3.85
CA TRP A 498 -2.61 10.55 2.84
C TRP A 498 -1.47 9.66 3.37
N LEU A 499 -1.63 8.34 3.20
CA LEU A 499 -0.58 7.33 3.40
C LEU A 499 0.03 6.96 2.05
N VAL A 500 -0.82 6.84 1.03
CA VAL A 500 -0.46 6.62 -0.37
C VAL A 500 -1.30 7.57 -1.23
N LYS A 501 -0.69 8.18 -2.24
CA LYS A 501 -1.37 9.04 -3.20
C LYS A 501 -0.74 8.85 -4.58
N ASP A 502 -1.55 8.75 -5.63
CA ASP A 502 -1.09 8.51 -7.00
C ASP A 502 -0.16 7.26 -7.11
N GLY A 503 -0.41 6.25 -6.27
CA GLY A 503 0.41 5.03 -6.08
C GLY A 503 1.70 5.20 -5.27
N GLN A 504 2.02 6.42 -4.81
CA GLN A 504 3.28 6.75 -4.13
C GLN A 504 3.09 6.90 -2.61
N PRO A 505 3.97 6.31 -1.78
CA PRO A 505 3.94 6.48 -0.32
C PRO A 505 4.31 7.92 0.06
N GLN A 506 3.71 8.44 1.13
CA GLN A 506 3.94 9.82 1.57
C GLN A 506 5.07 9.94 2.61
N SER A 507 5.85 11.03 2.56
CA SER A 507 7.01 11.22 3.45
C SER A 507 6.64 11.88 4.78
N ALA A 508 7.57 11.84 5.75
CA ALA A 508 7.44 12.46 7.07
C ALA A 508 7.02 13.96 7.02
N GLU A 509 7.38 14.68 5.97
CA GLU A 509 7.04 16.09 5.72
C GLU A 509 5.53 16.31 5.62
N THR A 510 4.82 15.41 4.93
CA THR A 510 3.37 15.51 4.70
C THR A 510 2.58 15.32 5.99
N PHE A 511 3.14 14.59 6.95
CA PHE A 511 2.51 14.26 8.22
C PHE A 511 2.78 15.30 9.34
N ARG A 512 3.50 16.41 9.09
CA ARG A 512 3.91 17.34 10.16
C ARG A 512 2.76 18.02 10.93
N GLY A 513 1.52 17.99 10.40
CA GLY A 513 0.30 18.42 11.09
C GLY A 513 -0.48 17.30 11.81
N LEU A 514 0.11 16.11 11.97
CA LEU A 514 -0.52 14.90 12.47
C LEU A 514 0.13 14.42 13.78
N PHE A 515 -0.63 14.38 14.87
CA PHE A 515 -0.13 13.92 16.16
C PHE A 515 0.26 12.43 16.12
N GLY A 516 1.50 12.11 16.51
CA GLY A 516 2.00 10.74 16.59
C GLY A 516 2.07 10.01 15.25
N PHE A 517 2.37 10.70 14.15
CA PHE A 517 2.60 10.05 12.85
C PHE A 517 3.83 9.13 12.86
N ASP A 518 4.83 9.50 13.66
CA ASP A 518 6.10 8.82 13.90
C ASP A 518 6.01 7.70 14.94
N ALA A 519 4.96 7.70 15.77
CA ALA A 519 4.79 6.72 16.83
C ALA A 519 4.31 5.35 16.32
N GLU A 520 4.92 4.27 16.78
CA GLU A 520 4.44 2.90 16.55
C GLU A 520 3.11 2.68 17.27
N ARG A 521 2.02 2.47 16.51
CA ARG A 521 0.64 2.32 17.01
C ARG A 521 -0.20 1.47 16.05
N ASP A 522 -1.34 0.97 16.52
CA ASP A 522 -2.40 0.47 15.64
C ASP A 522 -2.84 1.57 14.67
N ARG A 523 -3.07 1.22 13.39
CA ARG A 523 -3.51 2.17 12.37
C ARG A 523 -4.74 1.65 11.66
N ALA A 524 -5.73 2.51 11.44
CA ALA A 524 -6.87 2.27 10.55
C ALA A 524 -6.73 3.09 9.26
N PHE A 525 -7.19 2.58 8.12
CA PHE A 525 -7.10 3.24 6.83
C PHE A 525 -8.24 2.90 5.86
N TRP A 526 -8.48 3.84 4.95
CA TRP A 526 -9.34 3.71 3.76
C TRP A 526 -8.48 3.80 2.51
N GLY A 527 -8.82 3.09 1.43
CA GLY A 527 -8.12 3.20 0.16
C GLY A 527 -8.82 2.57 -1.03
N ILE A 528 -8.09 2.48 -2.14
CA ILE A 528 -8.50 1.80 -3.37
C ILE A 528 -7.30 1.01 -3.91
N ASP A 529 -7.51 -0.25 -4.33
CA ASP A 529 -6.46 -1.09 -4.92
C ASP A 529 -6.26 -0.88 -6.44
N GLN A 530 -5.26 -1.53 -7.05
CA GLN A 530 -5.04 -1.50 -8.52
C GLN A 530 -6.19 -2.14 -9.33
N ALA A 531 -7.12 -2.85 -8.69
CA ALA A 531 -8.30 -3.46 -9.33
C ALA A 531 -9.56 -2.58 -9.21
N ASP A 532 -9.36 -1.30 -8.88
CA ASP A 532 -10.39 -0.28 -8.67
C ASP A 532 -11.42 -0.64 -7.57
N ARG A 533 -11.06 -1.56 -6.66
CA ARG A 533 -11.92 -1.95 -5.54
C ARG A 533 -11.70 -1.02 -4.35
N PRO A 534 -12.77 -0.50 -3.71
CA PRO A 534 -12.66 0.19 -2.43
C PRO A 534 -12.17 -0.76 -1.34
N LEU A 535 -11.45 -0.23 -0.35
CA LEU A 535 -10.76 -1.03 0.65
C LEU A 535 -10.79 -0.35 2.03
N VAL A 536 -11.18 -1.11 3.06
CA VAL A 536 -11.01 -0.78 4.48
C VAL A 536 -9.88 -1.64 5.06
N GLY A 537 -9.09 -1.11 6.00
CA GLY A 537 -8.02 -1.93 6.58
C GLY A 537 -7.41 -1.39 7.87
N VAL A 538 -6.62 -2.25 8.50
CA VAL A 538 -5.85 -2.00 9.70
C VAL A 538 -4.46 -2.63 9.62
N SER A 539 -3.51 -2.09 10.38
CA SER A 539 -2.27 -2.81 10.69
C SER A 539 -2.55 -3.96 11.66
N GLY A 540 -1.89 -5.10 11.48
CA GLY A 540 -2.00 -6.26 12.38
C GLY A 540 -1.09 -6.19 13.61
N ASP A 541 -0.12 -5.29 13.58
CA ASP A 541 0.83 -4.92 14.64
C ASP A 541 0.93 -3.38 14.68
N TYR A 542 1.67 -2.85 15.65
CA TYR A 542 1.99 -1.43 15.70
C TYR A 542 2.88 -0.99 14.53
N VAL A 543 2.54 0.15 13.91
CA VAL A 543 3.29 0.74 12.80
C VAL A 543 3.21 2.28 12.81
N ASN A 544 4.27 2.97 12.41
CA ASN A 544 4.25 4.41 12.12
C ASN A 544 3.63 4.72 10.74
N SER A 545 3.18 5.97 10.53
CA SER A 545 2.48 6.38 9.30
C SER A 545 3.31 6.25 8.02
N VAL A 546 4.63 6.43 8.08
CA VAL A 546 5.51 6.36 6.90
C VAL A 546 5.70 4.89 6.48
N ALA A 547 6.07 4.02 7.41
CA ALA A 547 6.23 2.59 7.17
C ALA A 547 4.92 1.92 6.70
N LEU A 548 3.77 2.37 7.21
CA LEU A 548 2.47 1.95 6.69
C LEU A 548 2.25 2.43 5.26
N GLY A 549 2.52 3.69 4.93
CA GLY A 549 2.42 4.22 3.58
C GLY A 549 3.24 3.41 2.58
N GLU A 550 4.50 3.12 2.90
CA GLU A 550 5.37 2.25 2.08
C GLU A 550 4.81 0.83 1.91
N ALA A 551 4.28 0.24 2.99
CA ALA A 551 3.69 -1.10 2.94
C ALA A 551 2.42 -1.13 2.07
N LEU A 552 1.57 -0.11 2.14
CA LEU A 552 0.33 0.00 1.36
C LEU A 552 0.60 0.27 -0.13
N ALA A 553 1.57 1.12 -0.46
CA ALA A 553 1.97 1.36 -1.85
C ALA A 553 2.50 0.06 -2.48
N LYS A 554 3.37 -0.68 -1.77
CA LYS A 554 3.85 -2.00 -2.21
C LYS A 554 2.79 -3.10 -2.19
N ALA A 555 1.74 -2.97 -1.40
CA ALA A 555 0.55 -3.83 -1.44
C ALA A 555 -0.39 -3.50 -2.62
N GLY A 556 -0.08 -2.50 -3.44
CA GLY A 556 -0.84 -2.14 -4.63
C GLY A 556 -2.02 -1.20 -4.37
N LEU A 557 -2.06 -0.45 -3.27
CA LEU A 557 -3.03 0.64 -3.12
C LEU A 557 -2.62 1.81 -4.01
N LYS A 558 -3.57 2.38 -4.77
CA LYS A 558 -3.34 3.59 -5.58
C LYS A 558 -3.59 4.87 -4.77
N GLU A 559 -4.59 4.83 -3.89
CA GLU A 559 -4.90 5.87 -2.90
C GLU A 559 -5.08 5.18 -1.55
N ALA A 560 -4.54 5.77 -0.49
CA ALA A 560 -4.77 5.34 0.88
C ALA A 560 -4.72 6.55 1.83
N VAL A 561 -5.68 6.65 2.74
CA VAL A 561 -5.78 7.72 3.74
C VAL A 561 -5.97 7.12 5.13
N MET A 562 -5.29 7.68 6.13
CA MET A 562 -5.35 7.20 7.51
C MET A 562 -6.65 7.63 8.18
N LEU A 563 -7.37 6.71 8.81
CA LEU A 563 -8.60 6.98 9.54
C LEU A 563 -8.32 7.29 11.02
N ASP A 564 -7.67 6.38 11.78
CA ASP A 564 -7.25 6.64 13.16
C ASP A 564 -5.87 6.04 13.51
N SER A 565 -5.34 6.40 14.69
CA SER A 565 -3.98 6.13 15.18
C SER A 565 -3.98 5.80 16.68
N GLY A 566 -3.90 4.50 16.98
CA GLY A 566 -3.96 3.90 18.31
C GLY A 566 -5.31 3.25 18.62
N ALA A 567 -5.60 3.07 19.90
CA ALA A 567 -6.61 2.14 20.42
C ALA A 567 -8.10 2.31 19.99
N SER A 568 -8.46 3.25 19.10
CA SER A 568 -9.76 3.20 18.40
C SER A 568 -9.75 2.31 17.15
N ALA A 569 -8.58 2.10 16.54
CA ALA A 569 -8.45 1.41 15.27
C ALA A 569 -9.11 0.03 15.34
N SER A 570 -9.99 -0.26 14.39
CA SER A 570 -10.99 -1.31 14.50
C SER A 570 -11.50 -1.74 13.13
N LEU A 571 -11.07 -2.90 12.64
CA LEU A 571 -11.69 -3.56 11.49
C LEU A 571 -12.67 -4.66 11.93
N VAL A 572 -13.86 -4.66 11.35
CA VAL A 572 -14.87 -5.73 11.48
C VAL A 572 -15.17 -6.33 10.11
N TYR A 573 -15.26 -7.66 10.03
CA TYR A 573 -15.62 -8.41 8.83
C TYR A 573 -16.65 -9.48 9.16
N LYS A 574 -17.78 -9.51 8.45
CA LYS A 574 -18.93 -10.41 8.65
C LYS A 574 -19.44 -10.46 10.11
N GLY A 575 -19.30 -9.34 10.83
CA GLY A 575 -19.70 -9.19 12.24
C GLY A 575 -18.62 -9.55 13.26
N GLU A 576 -17.49 -10.12 12.84
CA GLU A 576 -16.36 -10.46 13.72
C GLU A 576 -15.31 -9.33 13.77
N SER A 577 -14.80 -9.02 14.97
CA SER A 577 -13.65 -8.13 15.12
C SER A 577 -12.38 -8.80 14.59
N MET A 578 -11.64 -8.09 13.74
CA MET A 578 -10.33 -8.51 13.27
C MET A 578 -9.19 -8.06 14.20
N MET A 579 -9.48 -7.22 15.21
CA MET A 579 -8.49 -6.75 16.19
C MET A 579 -8.28 -7.78 17.31
N SER A 580 -7.03 -7.89 17.79
CA SER A 580 -6.64 -8.74 18.93
C SER A 580 -7.05 -8.16 20.29
N TYR A 581 -7.43 -6.88 20.33
CA TYR A 581 -7.94 -6.16 21.50
C TYR A 581 -9.38 -5.68 21.25
N THR A 582 -10.09 -5.24 22.30
CA THR A 582 -11.38 -4.55 22.18
C THR A 582 -11.12 -3.06 21.91
N PRO A 583 -11.47 -2.52 20.72
CA PRO A 583 -11.20 -1.11 20.41
C PRO A 583 -12.05 -0.15 21.23
N ARG A 584 -11.64 1.13 21.27
CA ARG A 584 -12.47 2.19 21.84
C ARG A 584 -13.65 2.47 20.91
N PRO A 585 -14.90 2.50 21.42
CA PRO A 585 -16.08 2.85 20.62
C PRO A 585 -15.92 4.16 19.83
N VAL A 586 -16.51 4.23 18.63
CA VAL A 586 -16.48 5.40 17.73
C VAL A 586 -17.91 5.82 17.34
N PRO A 587 -18.16 7.08 16.96
CA PRO A 587 -19.50 7.52 16.54
C PRO A 587 -19.75 7.34 15.04
N HIS A 588 -18.73 7.00 14.25
CA HIS A 588 -18.80 6.98 12.79
C HIS A 588 -17.84 5.93 12.22
N ILE A 589 -18.27 5.27 11.14
CA ILE A 589 -17.54 4.20 10.46
C ILE A 589 -17.57 4.39 8.94
N VAL A 590 -16.56 3.87 8.25
CA VAL A 590 -16.57 3.65 6.80
C VAL A 590 -16.86 2.16 6.56
N ALA A 591 -17.82 1.84 5.71
CA ALA A 591 -18.34 0.49 5.52
C ALA A 591 -18.32 0.06 4.05
N LEU A 592 -18.19 -1.25 3.83
CA LEU A 592 -18.28 -1.91 2.53
C LEU A 592 -19.56 -2.73 2.46
N MET A 593 -20.47 -2.28 1.61
CA MET A 593 -21.76 -2.91 1.33
C MET A 593 -21.60 -4.06 0.33
N PRO A 594 -22.49 -5.07 0.33
CA PRO A 594 -22.51 -6.10 -0.70
C PRO A 594 -22.58 -5.49 -2.12
N PRO A 595 -22.07 -6.21 -3.14
CA PRO A 595 -22.29 -5.85 -4.55
C PRO A 595 -23.75 -5.56 -4.85
N VAL A 596 -24.00 -4.48 -5.58
CA VAL A 596 -25.34 -4.21 -6.12
C VAL A 596 -25.58 -5.20 -7.25
N GLN A 597 -26.44 -6.20 -7.02
CA GLN A 597 -26.91 -7.09 -8.08
C GLN A 597 -27.75 -6.26 -9.07
N THR A 598 -27.24 -6.09 -10.29
CA THR A 598 -27.97 -5.48 -11.39
C THR A 598 -28.95 -6.50 -11.96
N ASP A 599 -30.19 -6.44 -11.48
CA ASP A 599 -31.29 -7.31 -11.89
C ASP A 599 -31.64 -7.10 -13.38
N SER A 600 -30.94 -7.80 -14.27
CA SER A 600 -31.17 -7.78 -15.73
C SER A 600 -32.47 -8.46 -16.16
N SER A 601 -33.21 -9.00 -15.19
CA SER A 601 -34.48 -9.71 -15.34
C SER A 601 -35.66 -8.82 -15.78
N SER A 602 -35.54 -7.49 -15.71
CA SER A 602 -36.64 -6.56 -16.00
C SER A 602 -36.76 -6.09 -17.46
N CYS A 603 -36.23 -6.85 -18.43
CA CYS A 603 -36.45 -6.58 -19.86
C CYS A 603 -37.88 -6.95 -20.29
N LYS A 604 -38.86 -6.12 -19.89
CA LYS A 604 -40.25 -6.24 -20.34
C LYS A 604 -40.31 -5.94 -21.84
N THR A 605 -40.55 -6.97 -22.66
CA THR A 605 -40.84 -6.82 -24.07
C THR A 605 -42.11 -5.99 -24.26
N ALA A 606 -41.96 -4.73 -24.66
CA ALA A 606 -43.06 -3.91 -25.11
C ALA A 606 -43.57 -4.47 -26.46
N ALA A 607 -44.72 -5.15 -26.42
CA ALA A 607 -45.45 -5.47 -27.64
C ALA A 607 -45.97 -4.16 -28.25
N ASN A 608 -45.54 -3.85 -29.47
CA ASN A 608 -46.17 -2.81 -30.28
C ASN A 608 -47.44 -3.36 -30.96
N PRO A 609 -48.41 -2.48 -31.27
CA PRO A 609 -49.75 -2.87 -31.75
C PRO A 609 -49.79 -3.37 -33.19
#